data_AF-A0A9D5RE06-F1
#
_entry.id   AF-A0A9D5RE06-F1
#
_cell.length_a   1.000
_cell.length_b   1.000
_cell.length_c   1.000
_cell.angle_alpha   90.00
_cell.angle_beta   90.00
_cell.angle_gamma   90.00
#
_symmetry.space_group_name_H-M   'P 1'
#
loop_
_entity.id
_entity.type
_entity.pdbx_description
1 polymer ?
#
loop_
_entity_poly.entity_id
_entity_poly.type
_entity_poly.pdbx_seq_one_letter_code
_entity_poly.pdbx_strand_id
1 'polypeptide(L)'
;MSQPRQTRPAAPRAQGPAAQRQAPVERRPLAQQRPMAQQRPPVTRRPAQPRAKRVSRIPDGYWKYVLAAVVMLAVAFVMQMIWPEGFKIDASGKISTEKTQVSVIYGTGPVRLNELMSSNPGVLVDENGVAGDWFEVANIGTEPVNLYGYSVAENARAANVFYFPDMVLQSGECAVVFANSEDIEISGSVLHAPFRLSSQGGSLMLFNRKGNAIDSINFPALAEGTTYARMDTTVWEDCDEPTPGLGNTGENYRLLQTPRTDAGVEIIELMASNTQYEPDENGTYHDYIRLRNTTNALIDLSGWYLSDDKTRPIKWRLPDGFTIEAGGTAVVYASGLDRADPDHPHTNFGLSTEGEDAVLSDATGRLVDSVSYDLLKRDQIYRKNEDGSWSVAAPEA
;
A
#
# COMPACT_ATOMS: atom_id res chain seq x y z
N MET A 1 32.54 -50.71 -32.23
CA MET A 1 32.51 -50.56 -33.70
C MET A 1 31.05 -50.38 -34.13
N SER A 2 30.83 -49.50 -35.12
CA SER A 2 29.56 -49.26 -35.86
C SER A 2 28.60 -48.16 -35.36
N GLN A 3 29.04 -46.92 -35.62
CA GLN A 3 28.40 -45.79 -36.31
C GLN A 3 26.93 -45.34 -36.07
N PRO A 4 26.69 -44.01 -35.95
CA PRO A 4 25.36 -43.38 -35.94
C PRO A 4 24.88 -42.91 -37.34
N ARG A 5 23.55 -42.84 -37.53
CA ARG A 5 22.89 -42.36 -38.77
C ARG A 5 22.90 -40.83 -38.87
N GLN A 6 23.38 -40.33 -40.01
CA GLN A 6 23.23 -38.95 -40.49
C GLN A 6 21.93 -38.78 -41.29
N THR A 7 21.29 -37.61 -41.18
CA THR A 7 20.29 -37.11 -42.14
C THR A 7 20.82 -35.86 -42.84
N ARG A 8 20.74 -35.86 -44.17
CA ARG A 8 21.14 -34.78 -45.10
C ARG A 8 19.93 -33.91 -45.47
N PRO A 9 20.12 -32.61 -45.81
CA PRO A 9 19.07 -31.73 -46.33
C PRO A 9 19.03 -31.70 -47.87
N ALA A 10 17.90 -31.27 -48.45
CA ALA A 10 17.76 -30.95 -49.87
C ALA A 10 16.85 -29.72 -50.11
N ALA A 11 17.38 -28.73 -50.82
CA ALA A 11 16.68 -27.69 -51.61
C ALA A 11 16.75 -28.11 -53.11
N PRO A 12 16.27 -27.38 -54.18
CA PRO A 12 15.95 -25.94 -54.26
C PRO A 12 14.84 -25.46 -55.28
N ARG A 13 14.65 -24.12 -55.31
CA ARG A 13 14.37 -23.18 -56.46
C ARG A 13 13.07 -23.25 -57.31
N ALA A 14 12.43 -22.08 -57.49
CA ALA A 14 12.27 -21.40 -58.79
C ALA A 14 11.73 -19.95 -58.66
N GLN A 15 12.17 -19.05 -59.55
CA GLN A 15 11.93 -17.59 -59.61
C GLN A 15 11.18 -17.19 -60.92
N GLY A 16 10.46 -16.06 -60.87
CA GLY A 16 10.29 -15.06 -61.95
C GLY A 16 8.99 -15.07 -62.77
N PRO A 17 8.65 -14.03 -63.60
CA PRO A 17 9.12 -12.63 -63.64
C PRO A 17 7.98 -11.59 -63.91
N ALA A 18 8.34 -10.41 -64.44
CA ALA A 18 7.70 -9.09 -64.34
C ALA A 18 7.09 -8.49 -65.63
N ALA A 19 6.29 -7.41 -65.44
CA ALA A 19 6.13 -6.16 -66.24
C ALA A 19 5.60 -6.16 -67.70
N GLN A 20 4.68 -5.24 -68.04
CA GLN A 20 4.93 -4.03 -68.88
C GLN A 20 3.67 -3.23 -69.31
N ARG A 21 3.93 -1.98 -69.73
CA ARG A 21 3.11 -0.78 -70.02
C ARG A 21 2.30 -0.83 -71.33
N GLN A 22 1.35 0.10 -71.52
CA GLN A 22 1.28 1.08 -72.65
C GLN A 22 0.04 2.02 -72.59
N ALA A 23 0.26 3.30 -72.92
CA ALA A 23 -0.71 4.29 -73.47
C ALA A 23 -0.29 4.55 -74.95
N PRO A 24 -1.04 5.20 -75.90
CA PRO A 24 -1.39 6.65 -75.86
C PRO A 24 -2.57 7.18 -76.80
N VAL A 25 -2.71 8.53 -76.86
CA VAL A 25 -3.18 9.46 -77.96
C VAL A 25 -4.67 9.87 -78.17
N GLU A 26 -5.00 11.07 -77.68
CA GLU A 26 -5.42 12.34 -78.36
C GLU A 26 -6.43 12.39 -79.55
N ARG A 27 -7.40 13.33 -79.47
CA ARG A 27 -7.78 14.30 -80.55
C ARG A 27 -8.81 15.36 -80.07
N ARG A 28 -8.50 16.65 -80.29
CA ARG A 28 -9.42 17.81 -80.24
C ARG A 28 -10.10 18.03 -81.60
N PRO A 29 -11.26 18.73 -81.64
CA PRO A 29 -11.34 19.86 -82.59
C PRO A 29 -12.09 21.12 -82.09
N LEU A 30 -11.50 22.25 -82.52
CA LEU A 30 -11.95 23.59 -82.94
C LEU A 30 -13.29 24.26 -82.54
N ALA A 31 -13.15 25.58 -82.40
CA ALA A 31 -14.05 26.62 -81.91
C ALA A 31 -15.16 27.07 -82.87
N GLN A 32 -16.24 27.64 -82.32
CA GLN A 32 -17.08 28.63 -83.00
C GLN A 32 -17.48 29.79 -82.06
N GLN A 33 -17.61 30.96 -82.68
CA GLN A 33 -17.50 32.30 -82.13
C GLN A 33 -18.79 32.85 -81.51
N ARG A 34 -18.62 33.83 -80.61
CA ARG A 34 -19.67 34.67 -80.02
C ARG A 34 -20.27 35.65 -81.04
N PRO A 35 -21.53 36.08 -80.83
CA PRO A 35 -21.97 37.44 -81.12
C PRO A 35 -22.18 38.25 -79.83
N MET A 36 -21.84 39.54 -79.88
CA MET A 36 -22.10 40.52 -78.82
C MET A 36 -23.49 41.16 -78.91
N ALA A 37 -24.06 41.37 -77.71
CA ALA A 37 -24.83 42.52 -77.22
C ALA A 37 -26.05 43.05 -78.00
N GLN A 38 -27.21 42.97 -77.34
CA GLN A 38 -28.16 44.09 -77.26
C GLN A 38 -28.72 44.21 -75.84
N GLN A 39 -28.46 45.34 -75.18
CA GLN A 39 -29.08 45.74 -73.91
C GLN A 39 -30.37 46.52 -74.20
N ARG A 40 -31.50 46.12 -73.60
CA ARG A 40 -32.72 46.92 -73.37
C ARG A 40 -33.53 46.33 -72.19
N PRO A 41 -34.52 47.06 -71.65
CA PRO A 41 -34.50 48.04 -70.56
C PRO A 41 -34.91 47.40 -69.20
N PRO A 42 -34.88 48.13 -68.06
CA PRO A 42 -35.26 47.55 -66.78
C PRO A 42 -36.78 47.35 -66.71
N VAL A 43 -37.22 46.10 -66.56
CA VAL A 43 -38.62 45.79 -66.20
C VAL A 43 -38.74 45.82 -64.68
N THR A 44 -39.61 46.72 -64.21
CA THR A 44 -40.03 46.91 -62.82
C THR A 44 -40.56 45.60 -62.24
N ARG A 45 -39.84 45.06 -61.24
CA ARG A 45 -40.26 43.87 -60.50
C ARG A 45 -41.48 44.20 -59.64
N ARG A 46 -42.58 43.46 -59.82
CA ARG A 46 -43.65 43.33 -58.84
C ARG A 46 -43.06 42.97 -57.46
N PRO A 47 -43.58 43.51 -56.35
CA PRO A 47 -43.15 43.10 -55.02
C PRO A 47 -43.47 41.61 -54.84
N ALA A 48 -42.42 40.83 -54.58
CA ALA A 48 -42.54 39.42 -54.27
C ALA A 48 -43.35 39.28 -52.98
N GLN A 49 -44.31 38.35 -52.97
CA GLN A 49 -44.90 37.86 -51.73
C GLN A 49 -43.75 37.45 -50.78
N PRO A 50 -43.82 37.77 -49.48
CA PRO A 50 -42.81 37.32 -48.54
C PRO A 50 -42.80 35.80 -48.56
N ARG A 51 -41.77 35.23 -49.19
CA ARG A 51 -41.43 33.81 -49.09
C ARG A 51 -41.33 33.55 -47.59
N ALA A 52 -42.21 32.70 -47.04
CA ALA A 52 -42.07 32.24 -45.67
C ALA A 52 -40.60 31.87 -45.47
N LYS A 53 -39.92 32.55 -44.54
CA LYS A 53 -38.52 32.28 -44.23
C LYS A 53 -38.45 30.78 -44.00
N ARG A 54 -37.68 30.08 -44.84
CA ARG A 54 -37.35 28.69 -44.58
C ARG A 54 -36.53 28.72 -43.30
N VAL A 55 -37.22 28.60 -42.16
CA VAL A 55 -36.56 28.40 -40.87
C VAL A 55 -35.75 27.14 -41.10
N SER A 56 -34.43 27.27 -41.09
CA SER A 56 -33.53 26.14 -41.21
C SER A 56 -33.91 25.19 -40.08
N ARG A 57 -34.63 24.11 -40.41
CA ARG A 57 -34.88 23.05 -39.45
C ARG A 57 -33.50 22.49 -39.13
N ILE A 58 -33.07 22.78 -37.91
CA ILE A 58 -31.92 22.17 -37.29
C ILE A 58 -32.06 20.65 -37.50
N PRO A 59 -31.08 19.96 -38.12
CA PRO A 59 -31.19 18.53 -38.40
C PRO A 59 -31.53 17.75 -37.12
N ASP A 60 -32.43 16.78 -37.22
CA ASP A 60 -32.76 15.92 -36.08
C ASP A 60 -31.48 15.20 -35.62
N GLY A 61 -31.05 15.48 -34.39
CA GLY A 61 -29.74 15.07 -33.87
C GLY A 61 -28.69 16.18 -33.81
N TYR A 62 -28.98 17.42 -34.16
CA TYR A 62 -28.11 18.55 -33.85
C TYR A 62 -28.30 19.03 -32.41
N TRP A 63 -29.49 18.82 -31.84
CA TRP A 63 -29.80 19.12 -30.45
C TRP A 63 -28.95 18.34 -29.44
N LYS A 64 -28.48 17.12 -29.77
CA LYS A 64 -27.51 16.41 -28.92
C LYS A 64 -26.14 17.10 -28.88
N TYR A 65 -25.72 17.74 -29.97
CA TYR A 65 -24.47 18.51 -30.00
C TYR A 65 -24.63 19.86 -29.30
N VAL A 66 -25.80 20.50 -29.40
CA VAL A 66 -26.13 21.71 -28.64
C VAL A 66 -26.19 21.40 -27.14
N LEU A 67 -26.85 20.30 -26.75
CA LEU A 67 -26.91 19.87 -25.35
C LEU A 67 -25.52 19.48 -24.83
N ALA A 68 -24.71 18.77 -25.63
CA ALA A 68 -23.32 18.48 -25.28
C ALA A 68 -22.48 19.76 -25.14
N ALA A 69 -22.66 20.76 -26.00
CA ALA A 69 -21.97 22.04 -25.90
C ALA A 69 -22.42 22.85 -24.67
N VAL A 70 -23.70 22.84 -24.33
CA VAL A 70 -24.23 23.50 -23.12
C VAL A 70 -23.75 22.79 -21.86
N VAL A 71 -23.71 21.46 -21.85
CA VAL A 71 -23.14 20.67 -20.75
C VAL A 71 -21.63 20.93 -20.63
N MET A 72 -20.89 20.98 -21.73
CA MET A 72 -19.46 21.31 -21.74
C MET A 72 -19.20 22.72 -21.22
N LEU A 73 -20.02 23.71 -21.61
CA LEU A 73 -19.91 25.08 -21.11
C LEU A 73 -20.31 25.20 -19.63
N ALA A 74 -21.31 24.45 -19.18
CA ALA A 74 -21.70 24.40 -17.77
C ALA A 74 -20.63 23.71 -16.91
N VAL A 75 -20.03 22.62 -17.41
CA VAL A 75 -18.88 21.96 -16.77
C VAL A 75 -17.67 22.89 -16.76
N ALA A 76 -17.38 23.60 -17.85
CA ALA A 76 -16.28 24.57 -17.90
C ALA A 76 -16.50 25.76 -16.94
N PHE A 77 -17.74 26.22 -16.79
CA PHE A 77 -18.10 27.29 -15.86
C PHE A 77 -18.02 26.83 -14.40
N VAL A 78 -18.48 25.62 -14.09
CA VAL A 78 -18.32 25.00 -12.76
C VAL A 78 -16.83 24.74 -12.47
N MET A 79 -16.05 24.32 -13.47
CA MET A 79 -14.59 24.16 -13.36
C MET A 79 -13.89 25.50 -13.11
N GLN A 80 -14.33 26.61 -13.70
CA GLN A 80 -13.79 27.95 -13.40
C GLN A 80 -14.17 28.44 -11.99
N MET A 81 -15.34 28.05 -11.48
CA MET A 81 -15.73 28.37 -10.10
C MET A 81 -14.98 27.55 -9.05
N ILE A 82 -14.68 26.28 -9.36
CA ILE A 82 -13.93 25.38 -8.47
C ILE A 82 -12.40 25.59 -8.62
N TRP A 83 -11.94 26.21 -9.72
CA TRP A 83 -10.52 26.36 -10.09
C TRP A 83 -10.21 27.72 -10.76
N PRO A 84 -10.10 28.82 -10.00
CA PRO A 84 -9.99 30.18 -10.57
C PRO A 84 -8.68 30.45 -11.33
N GLU A 85 -7.61 29.70 -11.06
CA GLU A 85 -6.29 29.85 -11.70
C GLU A 85 -6.11 29.00 -12.99
N GLY A 86 -7.09 28.19 -13.38
CA GLY A 86 -7.06 27.36 -14.61
C GLY A 86 -5.91 26.33 -14.71
N PHE A 87 -5.88 25.58 -15.83
CA PHE A 87 -4.76 24.70 -16.18
C PHE A 87 -3.62 25.55 -16.77
N LYS A 88 -2.44 25.55 -16.15
CA LYS A 88 -1.24 26.15 -16.74
C LYS A 88 -0.62 25.13 -17.70
N ILE A 89 -0.76 25.39 -19.00
CA ILE A 89 0.02 24.72 -20.04
C ILE A 89 1.28 25.56 -20.21
N ASP A 90 2.45 25.02 -19.91
CA ASP A 90 3.70 25.72 -20.19
C ASP A 90 3.92 25.87 -21.70
N ALA A 91 4.79 26.80 -22.10
CA ALA A 91 5.04 27.13 -23.51
C ALA A 91 5.63 25.97 -24.34
N SER A 92 5.85 24.78 -23.76
CA SER A 92 6.39 23.60 -24.44
C SER A 92 5.33 22.56 -24.84
N GLY A 93 4.06 22.75 -24.45
CA GLY A 93 2.98 21.82 -24.81
C GLY A 93 3.09 20.45 -24.14
N LYS A 94 3.94 20.29 -23.13
CA LYS A 94 3.89 19.16 -22.21
C LYS A 94 2.81 19.42 -21.15
N ILE A 95 1.98 18.41 -20.90
CA ILE A 95 1.18 18.36 -19.68
C ILE A 95 2.18 18.23 -18.53
N SER A 96 2.30 19.25 -17.69
CA SER A 96 3.09 19.18 -16.48
C SER A 96 2.44 18.17 -15.55
N THR A 97 3.06 17.01 -15.39
CA THR A 97 2.84 16.13 -14.22
C THR A 97 3.49 16.76 -12.99
N GLU A 98 3.07 17.98 -12.63
CA GLU A 98 3.30 18.43 -11.26
C GLU A 98 2.41 17.57 -10.38
N LYS A 99 3.04 16.66 -9.61
CA LYS A 99 2.37 16.02 -8.48
C LYS A 99 1.71 17.13 -7.69
N THR A 100 0.38 17.07 -7.59
CA THR A 100 -0.41 18.13 -6.97
C THR A 100 -0.03 18.19 -5.50
N GLN A 101 0.86 19.10 -5.15
CA GLN A 101 1.20 19.38 -3.76
C GLN A 101 -0.09 19.77 -3.02
N VAL A 102 -0.26 19.22 -1.83
CA VAL A 102 -1.43 19.52 -0.99
C VAL A 102 -1.11 20.77 -0.16
N SER A 103 -2.14 21.57 0.17
CA SER A 103 -1.96 22.62 1.16
C SER A 103 -1.55 21.98 2.48
N VAL A 104 -0.46 22.48 3.07
CA VAL A 104 0.06 21.98 4.35
C VAL A 104 -0.91 22.37 5.45
N ILE A 105 -1.41 21.36 6.16
CA ILE A 105 -2.25 21.48 7.35
C ILE A 105 -1.39 21.00 8.49
N TYR A 106 -1.24 21.83 9.53
CA TYR A 106 -0.54 21.43 10.74
C TYR A 106 -1.52 20.76 11.70
N GLY A 107 -1.18 19.54 12.15
CA GLY A 107 -1.90 18.74 13.15
C GLY A 107 -2.84 19.52 14.07
N THR A 108 -4.15 19.48 13.80
CA THR A 108 -5.19 20.16 14.60
C THR A 108 -5.85 19.24 15.65
N GLY A 109 -5.32 18.04 15.83
CA GLY A 109 -5.82 17.02 16.75
C GLY A 109 -4.69 16.21 17.39
N PRO A 110 -5.02 15.22 18.23
CA PRO A 110 -4.02 14.43 18.93
C PRO A 110 -3.26 13.46 18.01
N VAL A 111 -3.71 13.26 16.76
CA VAL A 111 -3.05 12.37 15.78
C VAL A 111 -2.46 13.20 14.66
N ARG A 112 -1.23 12.89 14.26
CA ARG A 112 -0.51 13.54 13.14
C ARG A 112 0.32 12.54 12.34
N LEU A 113 0.72 12.91 11.13
CA LEU A 113 1.75 12.19 10.37
C LEU A 113 3.11 12.37 11.07
N ASN A 114 3.90 11.30 11.17
CA ASN A 114 5.12 11.27 11.99
C ASN A 114 6.40 11.02 11.19
N GLU A 115 6.45 9.94 10.43
CA GLU A 115 7.64 9.51 9.69
C GLU A 115 7.19 8.74 8.44
N LEU A 116 8.01 8.73 7.39
CA LEU A 116 7.80 7.86 6.23
C LEU A 116 9.10 7.48 5.55
N MET A 117 9.09 6.35 4.84
CA MET A 117 10.14 5.90 3.94
C MET A 117 9.54 5.49 2.60
N SER A 118 9.94 6.17 1.52
CA SER A 118 9.43 5.90 0.17
C SER A 118 10.30 4.98 -0.68
N SER A 119 11.35 4.40 -0.08
CA SER A 119 12.24 3.42 -0.71
C SER A 119 12.96 2.64 0.40
N ASN A 120 12.39 1.49 0.77
CA ASN A 120 12.81 0.72 1.93
C ASN A 120 13.80 -0.42 1.55
N PRO A 121 15.08 -0.36 1.98
CA PRO A 121 16.07 -1.40 1.68
C PRO A 121 15.96 -2.65 2.59
N GLY A 122 14.92 -2.74 3.42
CA GLY A 122 14.76 -3.80 4.43
C GLY A 122 14.96 -3.32 5.87
N VAL A 123 14.78 -2.03 6.14
CA VAL A 123 14.72 -1.46 7.49
C VAL A 123 13.55 -2.08 8.26
N LEU A 124 12.42 -2.24 7.57
CA LEU A 124 11.23 -2.90 8.04
C LEU A 124 10.75 -3.86 6.94
N VAL A 125 10.26 -5.04 7.28
CA VAL A 125 9.68 -6.00 6.32
C VAL A 125 8.31 -6.41 6.82
N ASP A 126 7.33 -6.57 5.95
CA ASP A 126 6.00 -7.00 6.37
C ASP A 126 5.97 -8.48 6.81
N GLU A 127 4.78 -9.01 7.10
CA GLU A 127 4.58 -10.39 7.52
C GLU A 127 5.08 -11.43 6.50
N ASN A 128 5.19 -11.02 5.24
CA ASN A 128 5.69 -11.85 4.15
C ASN A 128 7.20 -11.68 3.94
N GLY A 129 7.87 -10.86 4.75
CA GLY A 129 9.28 -10.51 4.59
C GLY A 129 9.53 -9.52 3.45
N VAL A 130 8.49 -8.83 2.97
CA VAL A 130 8.62 -7.86 1.88
C VAL A 130 8.94 -6.48 2.44
N ALA A 131 10.03 -5.88 1.97
CA ALA A 131 10.38 -4.50 2.27
C ALA A 131 9.49 -3.53 1.48
N GLY A 132 8.33 -3.20 2.05
CA GLY A 132 7.42 -2.19 1.49
C GLY A 132 7.80 -0.76 1.89
N ASP A 133 7.36 0.22 1.10
CA ASP A 133 7.34 1.61 1.54
C ASP A 133 6.45 1.70 2.79
N TRP A 134 6.65 2.68 3.66
CA TRP A 134 5.84 2.81 4.87
C TRP A 134 5.69 4.25 5.31
N PHE A 135 4.63 4.52 6.06
CA PHE A 135 4.41 5.80 6.75
C PHE A 135 3.83 5.55 8.13
N GLU A 136 3.87 6.59 8.95
CA GLU A 136 3.41 6.56 10.32
C GLU A 136 2.48 7.69 10.68
N VAL A 137 1.56 7.37 11.59
CA VAL A 137 0.84 8.36 12.38
C VAL A 137 1.19 8.19 13.85
N ALA A 138 1.27 9.30 14.59
CA ALA A 138 1.57 9.30 16.03
C ALA A 138 0.44 9.95 16.83
N ASN A 139 0.16 9.42 18.03
CA ASN A 139 -0.65 10.10 19.03
C ASN A 139 0.23 11.04 19.86
N ILE A 140 0.14 12.34 19.58
CA ILE A 140 0.81 13.42 20.32
C ILE A 140 -0.02 13.97 21.49
N GLY A 141 -1.25 13.48 21.68
CA GLY A 141 -2.08 13.80 22.83
C GLY A 141 -1.56 13.15 24.11
N THR A 142 -2.11 13.55 25.25
CA THR A 142 -1.81 12.93 26.56
C THR A 142 -2.74 11.78 26.92
N GLU A 143 -3.77 11.55 26.12
CA GLU A 143 -4.80 10.52 26.36
C GLU A 143 -4.76 9.47 25.23
N PRO A 144 -5.23 8.24 25.49
CA PRO A 144 -5.38 7.23 24.46
C PRO A 144 -6.34 7.69 23.35
N VAL A 145 -6.00 7.40 22.09
CA VAL A 145 -6.82 7.73 20.92
C VAL A 145 -7.10 6.48 20.12
N ASN A 146 -8.38 6.17 19.96
CA ASN A 146 -8.80 5.13 19.03
C ASN A 146 -8.76 5.66 17.59
N LEU A 147 -8.13 4.94 16.66
CA LEU A 147 -7.99 5.33 15.25
C LEU A 147 -9.13 4.86 14.34
N TYR A 148 -10.11 4.10 14.83
CA TYR A 148 -11.24 3.64 14.03
C TYR A 148 -11.88 4.80 13.24
N GLY A 149 -11.88 4.69 11.92
CA GLY A 149 -12.44 5.69 10.99
C GLY A 149 -11.53 6.90 10.70
N TYR A 150 -10.32 6.98 11.26
CA TYR A 150 -9.27 7.83 10.70
C TYR A 150 -8.82 7.26 9.35
N SER A 151 -8.32 8.12 8.47
CA SER A 151 -7.86 7.69 7.15
C SER A 151 -6.69 8.49 6.62
N VAL A 152 -5.90 7.87 5.74
CA VAL A 152 -4.76 8.49 5.05
C VAL A 152 -4.91 8.30 3.54
N ALA A 153 -4.61 9.36 2.80
CA ALA A 153 -4.60 9.36 1.33
C ALA A 153 -3.34 10.04 0.79
N GLU A 154 -2.85 9.58 -0.37
CA GLU A 154 -1.70 10.20 -1.05
C GLU A 154 -2.02 11.62 -1.54
N ASN A 155 -3.28 11.94 -1.82
CA ASN A 155 -3.73 13.29 -2.16
C ASN A 155 -5.25 13.45 -2.01
N ALA A 156 -5.73 14.69 -2.08
CA ALA A 156 -7.15 15.05 -1.96
C ALA A 156 -8.07 14.48 -3.06
N ARG A 157 -7.51 13.81 -4.09
CA ARG A 157 -8.23 13.22 -5.23
C ARG A 157 -8.05 11.69 -5.31
N ALA A 158 -7.40 11.08 -4.33
CA ALA A 158 -7.06 9.66 -4.39
C ALA A 158 -8.33 8.79 -4.37
N ALA A 159 -8.45 7.88 -5.32
CA ALA A 159 -9.43 6.79 -5.29
C ALA A 159 -9.08 5.75 -4.21
N ASN A 160 -7.80 5.71 -3.80
CA ASN A 160 -7.24 4.73 -2.89
C ASN A 160 -6.95 5.41 -1.54
N VAL A 161 -7.77 5.10 -0.54
CA VAL A 161 -7.69 5.66 0.81
C VAL A 161 -7.49 4.51 1.78
N PHE A 162 -6.51 4.63 2.67
CA PHE A 162 -6.34 3.71 3.79
C PHE A 162 -7.22 4.13 4.95
N TYR A 163 -7.96 3.20 5.54
CA TYR A 163 -8.73 3.43 6.78
C TYR A 163 -8.13 2.60 7.89
N PHE A 164 -7.88 3.22 9.04
CA PHE A 164 -7.41 2.48 10.20
C PHE A 164 -8.51 1.56 10.73
N PRO A 165 -8.17 0.32 11.14
CA PRO A 165 -9.08 -0.56 11.84
C PRO A 165 -9.40 -0.01 13.25
N ASP A 166 -10.21 -0.76 14.00
CA ASP A 166 -10.37 -0.47 15.43
C ASP A 166 -9.06 -0.78 16.15
N MET A 167 -8.35 0.26 16.55
CA MET A 167 -7.09 0.17 17.29
C MET A 167 -6.91 1.42 18.16
N VAL A 168 -6.27 1.27 19.31
CA VAL A 168 -6.01 2.37 20.25
C VAL A 168 -4.52 2.66 20.29
N LEU A 169 -4.14 3.93 20.09
CA LEU A 169 -2.79 4.43 20.37
C LEU A 169 -2.77 5.13 21.72
N GLN A 170 -1.91 4.68 22.62
CA GLN A 170 -1.56 5.41 23.85
C GLN A 170 -0.83 6.72 23.52
N SER A 171 -0.67 7.58 24.52
CA SER A 171 0.11 8.81 24.37
C SER A 171 1.55 8.49 23.96
N GLY A 172 2.02 9.09 22.86
CA GLY A 172 3.36 8.91 22.33
C GLY A 172 3.55 7.72 21.40
N GLU A 173 2.55 6.84 21.25
CA GLU A 173 2.64 5.69 20.35
C GLU A 173 2.46 6.08 18.88
N CYS A 174 3.11 5.30 18.00
CA CYS A 174 3.01 5.40 16.56
C CYS A 174 2.33 4.15 15.98
N ALA A 175 1.52 4.33 14.93
CA ALA A 175 1.04 3.24 14.08
C ALA A 175 1.80 3.27 12.76
N VAL A 176 2.46 2.16 12.43
CA VAL A 176 3.17 1.95 11.16
C VAL A 176 2.22 1.33 10.13
N VAL A 177 2.22 1.89 8.92
CA VAL A 177 1.42 1.40 7.79
C VAL A 177 2.33 1.19 6.59
N PHE A 178 2.39 -0.05 6.10
CA PHE A 178 3.06 -0.35 4.85
C PHE A 178 2.24 0.18 3.67
N ALA A 179 2.88 0.88 2.75
CA ALA A 179 2.31 1.42 1.52
C ALA A 179 2.80 0.58 0.33
N ASN A 180 2.28 -0.64 0.18
CA ASN A 180 2.80 -1.64 -0.76
C ASN A 180 1.85 -2.07 -1.90
N SER A 181 0.70 -1.39 -2.11
CA SER A 181 -0.24 -1.48 -3.26
C SER A 181 -1.36 -2.55 -3.22
N GLU A 182 -2.09 -2.70 -4.34
CA GLU A 182 -3.56 -2.85 -4.45
C GLU A 182 -4.20 -4.22 -4.12
N ASP A 183 -3.43 -5.27 -3.83
CA ASP A 183 -3.97 -6.63 -3.62
C ASP A 183 -3.59 -7.17 -2.24
N ILE A 184 -4.27 -6.70 -1.19
CA ILE A 184 -4.21 -7.36 0.11
C ILE A 184 -5.65 -7.67 0.51
N GLU A 185 -6.03 -8.94 0.30
CA GLU A 185 -7.05 -9.56 1.15
C GLU A 185 -6.60 -9.35 2.59
N ILE A 186 -7.30 -8.48 3.32
CA ILE A 186 -7.02 -8.17 4.71
C ILE A 186 -7.30 -9.45 5.51
N SER A 187 -6.28 -10.27 5.70
CA SER A 187 -6.20 -11.26 6.77
C SER A 187 -4.83 -11.07 7.40
N GLY A 188 -4.80 -10.24 8.44
CA GLY A 188 -3.56 -9.94 9.11
C GLY A 188 -3.66 -8.77 10.07
N SER A 189 -2.78 -8.82 11.05
CA SER A 189 -2.57 -7.84 12.10
C SER A 189 -1.66 -6.67 11.68
N VAL A 190 -1.03 -6.74 10.51
CA VAL A 190 -0.15 -5.70 9.94
C VAL A 190 -0.99 -4.74 9.08
N LEU A 191 -0.68 -3.43 9.14
CA LEU A 191 -1.44 -2.41 8.42
C LEU A 191 -0.86 -2.18 7.02
N HIS A 192 -1.73 -2.26 6.00
CA HIS A 192 -1.37 -2.01 4.62
C HIS A 192 -2.28 -1.00 3.92
N ALA A 193 -1.68 0.02 3.33
CA ALA A 193 -2.34 1.02 2.53
C ALA A 193 -2.42 0.61 1.04
N PRO A 194 -3.55 0.89 0.36
CA PRO A 194 -3.78 0.51 -1.04
C PRO A 194 -3.08 1.44 -2.05
N PHE A 195 -1.93 1.98 -1.67
CA PHE A 195 -1.12 2.89 -2.47
C PHE A 195 0.35 2.72 -2.13
N ARG A 196 1.22 3.31 -2.94
CA ARG A 196 2.68 3.34 -2.71
C ARG A 196 3.15 4.77 -2.52
N LEU A 197 4.26 4.94 -1.81
CA LEU A 197 4.93 6.24 -1.71
C LEU A 197 5.95 6.36 -2.84
N SER A 198 5.91 7.44 -3.59
CA SER A 198 6.86 7.63 -4.67
C SER A 198 8.20 8.17 -4.18
N SER A 199 9.30 7.48 -4.50
CA SER A 199 10.67 7.94 -4.23
C SER A 199 11.06 9.28 -4.87
N GLN A 200 10.26 9.78 -5.82
CA GLN A 200 10.43 11.09 -6.45
C GLN A 200 9.72 12.22 -5.69
N GLY A 201 9.27 11.97 -4.45
CA GLY A 201 8.49 12.89 -3.63
C GLY A 201 7.00 12.80 -3.85
N GLY A 202 6.21 13.36 -2.95
CA GLY A 202 4.76 13.19 -2.98
C GLY A 202 4.06 13.91 -1.84
N SER A 203 2.85 13.48 -1.53
CA SER A 203 2.08 14.02 -0.42
C SER A 203 1.38 12.93 0.36
N LEU A 204 1.04 13.23 1.62
CA LEU A 204 0.08 12.46 2.41
C LEU A 204 -0.88 13.44 3.09
N MET A 205 -2.12 13.03 3.25
CA MET A 205 -3.15 13.75 4.00
C MET A 205 -3.80 12.81 5.00
N LEU A 206 -3.84 13.22 6.26
CA LEU A 206 -4.51 12.52 7.35
C LEU A 206 -5.87 13.17 7.62
N PHE A 207 -6.91 12.34 7.70
CA PHE A 207 -8.28 12.75 7.99
C PHE A 207 -8.75 12.13 9.31
N ASN A 208 -9.52 12.90 10.08
CA ASN A 208 -10.20 12.38 11.26
C ASN A 208 -11.49 11.65 10.88
N ARG A 209 -12.15 11.05 11.88
CA ARG A 209 -13.42 10.31 11.74
C ARG A 209 -14.59 11.07 11.13
N LYS A 210 -14.51 12.41 11.09
CA LYS A 210 -15.53 13.28 10.48
C LYS A 210 -15.22 13.59 9.01
N GLY A 211 -14.11 13.09 8.49
CA GLY A 211 -13.61 13.39 7.13
C GLY A 211 -12.89 14.73 7.03
N ASN A 212 -12.59 15.40 8.14
CA ASN A 212 -11.82 16.65 8.10
C ASN A 212 -10.34 16.32 7.98
N ALA A 213 -9.64 16.95 7.04
CA ALA A 213 -8.18 16.89 6.98
C ALA A 213 -7.60 17.57 8.24
N ILE A 214 -6.78 16.83 8.99
CA ILE A 214 -6.20 17.29 10.26
C ILE A 214 -4.68 17.45 10.21
N ASP A 215 -4.00 16.80 9.28
CA ASP A 215 -2.57 16.96 9.02
C ASP A 215 -2.27 16.65 7.54
N SER A 216 -1.26 17.27 6.97
CA SER A 216 -0.78 16.93 5.63
C SER A 216 0.69 17.28 5.45
N ILE A 217 1.32 16.60 4.50
CA ILE A 217 2.72 16.81 4.16
C ILE A 217 2.91 16.79 2.65
N ASN A 218 3.91 17.54 2.20
CA ASN A 218 4.57 17.30 0.92
C ASN A 218 6.00 16.87 1.25
N PHE A 219 6.43 15.71 0.77
CA PHE A 219 7.77 15.19 1.00
C PHE A 219 8.60 15.25 -0.30
N PRO A 220 9.91 15.54 -0.21
CA PRO A 220 10.78 15.65 -1.37
C PRO A 220 11.11 14.27 -1.95
N ALA A 221 11.89 14.23 -3.03
CA ALA A 221 12.51 12.98 -3.46
C ALA A 221 13.47 12.49 -2.38
N LEU A 222 13.34 11.22 -1.97
CA LEU A 222 14.13 10.61 -0.90
C LEU A 222 15.06 9.55 -1.50
N ALA A 223 16.28 9.46 -0.97
CA ALA A 223 17.18 8.37 -1.26
C ALA A 223 16.68 7.06 -0.61
N GLU A 224 17.20 5.92 -1.09
CA GLU A 224 16.92 4.63 -0.47
C GLU A 224 17.42 4.60 0.99
N GLY A 225 16.57 4.13 1.91
CA GLY A 225 16.88 4.05 3.33
C GLY A 225 16.75 5.36 4.11
N THR A 226 16.49 6.48 3.44
CA THR A 226 16.25 7.78 4.07
C THR A 226 14.76 7.94 4.42
N THR A 227 14.47 8.35 5.65
CA THR A 227 13.13 8.75 6.09
C THR A 227 12.91 10.23 5.93
N TYR A 228 11.65 10.64 5.76
CA TYR A 228 11.22 12.00 6.03
C TYR A 228 10.54 12.02 7.38
N ALA A 229 11.20 12.60 8.37
CA ALA A 229 10.82 12.52 9.77
C ALA A 229 10.40 13.89 10.30
N ARG A 230 9.30 13.91 11.04
CA ARG A 230 8.78 15.11 11.67
C ARG A 230 9.55 15.43 12.95
N MET A 231 10.24 16.57 12.99
CA MET A 231 11.04 17.00 14.14
C MET A 231 10.23 17.84 15.13
N ASP A 232 9.28 18.63 14.62
CA ASP A 232 8.37 19.42 15.46
C ASP A 232 6.97 19.58 14.82
N THR A 233 6.18 20.54 15.29
CA THR A 233 4.82 20.80 14.76
C THR A 233 4.82 21.27 13.31
N THR A 234 5.93 21.76 12.78
CA THR A 234 6.03 22.38 11.45
C THR A 234 7.25 21.94 10.64
N VAL A 235 8.25 21.34 11.28
CA VAL A 235 9.54 20.98 10.71
C VAL A 235 9.58 19.49 10.40
N TRP A 236 9.99 19.20 9.17
CA TRP A 236 10.29 17.88 8.66
C TRP A 236 11.70 17.88 8.08
N GLU A 237 12.43 16.80 8.30
CA GLU A 237 13.82 16.65 7.86
C GLU A 237 14.05 15.29 7.22
N ASP A 238 14.97 15.23 6.25
CA ASP A 238 15.46 13.98 5.70
C ASP A 238 16.43 13.35 6.71
N CYS A 239 16.24 12.07 7.04
CA CYS A 239 16.98 11.37 8.10
C CYS A 239 17.46 9.99 7.66
N ASP A 240 18.68 9.63 8.05
CA ASP A 240 19.24 8.28 7.82
C ASP A 240 19.15 7.39 9.09
N GLU A 241 18.35 7.82 10.07
CA GLU A 241 18.11 7.16 11.35
C GLU A 241 16.62 6.80 11.49
N PRO A 242 16.10 5.81 10.74
CA PRO A 242 14.69 5.44 10.77
C PRO A 242 14.25 4.99 12.17
N THR A 243 13.09 5.45 12.63
CA THR A 243 12.57 5.16 13.97
C THR A 243 11.18 4.50 13.97
N PRO A 244 10.98 3.39 13.23
CA PRO A 244 9.66 2.83 13.07
C PRO A 244 8.99 2.48 14.41
N GLY A 245 7.76 2.95 14.60
CA GLY A 245 6.96 2.74 15.80
C GLY A 245 7.38 3.56 17.03
N LEU A 246 8.39 4.43 16.92
CA LEU A 246 8.92 5.25 18.01
C LEU A 246 8.93 6.75 17.65
N GLY A 247 9.21 7.59 18.65
CA GLY A 247 9.47 9.01 18.39
C GLY A 247 10.78 9.24 17.64
N ASN A 248 10.81 10.23 16.75
CA ASN A 248 11.93 10.54 15.86
C ASN A 248 13.13 11.12 16.62
N THR A 249 13.90 10.27 17.31
CA THR A 249 15.08 10.66 18.08
C THR A 249 16.23 9.68 17.85
N GLY A 250 17.47 10.18 17.88
CA GLY A 250 18.64 9.32 17.77
C GLY A 250 18.82 8.34 18.96
N GLU A 251 18.14 8.57 20.08
CA GLU A 251 18.06 7.59 21.17
C GLU A 251 17.19 6.39 20.76
N ASN A 252 15.99 6.66 20.24
CA ASN A 252 15.08 5.62 19.75
C ASN A 252 15.67 4.83 18.58
N TYR A 253 16.39 5.49 17.67
CA TYR A 253 17.12 4.80 16.60
C TYR A 253 18.11 3.77 17.16
N ARG A 254 18.92 4.17 18.16
CA ARG A 254 19.87 3.26 18.81
C ARG A 254 19.17 2.13 19.57
N LEU A 255 18.00 2.39 20.15
CA LEU A 255 17.21 1.34 20.81
C LEU A 255 16.81 0.25 19.83
N LEU A 256 16.37 0.60 18.62
CA LEU A 256 15.97 -0.37 17.58
C LEU A 256 17.12 -1.23 17.06
N GLN A 257 18.37 -0.77 17.21
CA GLN A 257 19.56 -1.53 16.80
C GLN A 257 19.95 -2.65 17.78
N THR A 258 19.28 -2.76 18.92
CA THR A 258 19.65 -3.69 19.99
C THR A 258 18.48 -4.56 20.42
N PRO A 259 18.68 -5.84 20.73
CA PRO A 259 17.61 -6.64 21.32
C PRO A 259 17.12 -6.05 22.65
N ARG A 260 15.82 -6.17 22.91
CA ARG A 260 15.17 -5.75 24.14
C ARG A 260 15.40 -6.77 25.24
N THR A 261 16.22 -6.41 26.22
CA THR A 261 16.54 -7.29 27.37
C THR A 261 15.74 -6.98 28.63
N ASP A 262 14.97 -5.89 28.63
CA ASP A 262 14.17 -5.41 29.77
C ASP A 262 12.66 -5.67 29.60
N ALA A 263 12.26 -6.44 28.58
CA ALA A 263 10.88 -6.73 28.22
C ALA A 263 10.09 -7.43 29.33
N GLY A 264 10.77 -8.22 30.17
CA GLY A 264 10.09 -8.97 31.23
C GLY A 264 9.21 -10.12 30.71
N VAL A 265 9.37 -10.52 29.45
CA VAL A 265 8.70 -11.67 28.84
C VAL A 265 9.70 -12.51 28.06
N GLU A 266 9.50 -13.82 28.05
CA GLU A 266 10.38 -14.77 27.36
C GLU A 266 9.59 -15.95 26.80
N ILE A 267 10.16 -16.62 25.80
CA ILE A 267 9.69 -17.89 25.29
C ILE A 267 10.25 -18.99 26.21
N ILE A 268 9.39 -19.88 26.71
CA ILE A 268 9.80 -20.94 27.65
C ILE A 268 9.57 -22.35 27.15
N GLU A 269 8.66 -22.54 26.20
CA GLU A 269 8.28 -23.87 25.73
C GLU A 269 7.71 -23.80 24.31
N LEU A 270 8.01 -24.81 23.50
CA LEU A 270 7.49 -25.00 22.14
C LEU A 270 7.05 -26.45 21.94
N MET A 271 6.01 -26.68 21.14
CA MET A 271 5.63 -28.00 20.65
C MET A 271 5.20 -27.91 19.18
N ALA A 272 5.93 -28.58 18.28
CA ALA A 272 5.72 -28.50 16.82
C ALA A 272 4.90 -29.67 16.22
N SER A 273 4.41 -30.58 17.06
CA SER A 273 3.47 -31.62 16.62
C SER A 273 2.72 -32.14 17.83
N ASN A 274 1.61 -31.49 18.13
CA ASN A 274 0.81 -31.78 19.31
C ASN A 274 -0.41 -32.65 18.99
N THR A 275 -0.58 -33.77 19.69
CA THR A 275 -1.74 -34.63 19.52
C THR A 275 -2.53 -34.91 20.79
N GLN A 276 -2.11 -34.37 21.95
CA GLN A 276 -2.69 -34.77 23.23
C GLN A 276 -2.57 -33.75 24.39
N TYR A 277 -1.86 -32.63 24.24
CA TYR A 277 -1.63 -31.67 25.33
C TYR A 277 -2.20 -30.29 25.00
N GLU A 278 -2.59 -29.47 25.97
CA GLU A 278 -3.04 -28.08 25.74
C GLU A 278 -4.05 -27.94 24.58
N PRO A 279 -5.20 -28.64 24.60
CA PRO A 279 -6.19 -28.48 23.55
C PRO A 279 -6.73 -27.05 23.53
N ASP A 280 -7.11 -26.56 22.35
CA ASP A 280 -7.86 -25.32 22.20
C ASP A 280 -9.26 -25.43 22.85
N GLU A 281 -10.04 -24.35 22.79
CA GLU A 281 -11.37 -24.27 23.37
C GLU A 281 -12.37 -25.28 22.76
N ASN A 282 -12.05 -25.87 21.61
CA ASN A 282 -12.86 -26.88 20.93
C ASN A 282 -12.36 -28.31 21.20
N GLY A 283 -11.33 -28.50 22.02
CA GLY A 283 -10.71 -29.80 22.27
C GLY A 283 -9.74 -30.25 21.17
N THR A 284 -9.31 -29.34 20.28
CA THR A 284 -8.39 -29.63 19.17
C THR A 284 -6.95 -29.35 19.58
N TYR A 285 -6.04 -30.24 19.19
CA TYR A 285 -4.62 -30.10 19.50
C TYR A 285 -3.89 -29.41 18.36
N HIS A 286 -3.12 -28.38 18.70
CA HIS A 286 -2.30 -27.60 17.76
C HIS A 286 -0.89 -27.43 18.29
N ASP A 287 0.02 -27.12 17.40
CA ASP A 287 1.35 -26.66 17.78
C ASP A 287 1.23 -25.39 18.61
N TYR A 288 2.19 -25.14 19.49
CA TYR A 288 2.13 -23.97 20.35
C TYR A 288 3.48 -23.41 20.75
N ILE A 289 3.45 -22.13 21.11
CA ILE A 289 4.52 -21.37 21.74
C ILE A 289 4.01 -20.90 23.09
N ARG A 290 4.78 -21.15 24.16
CA ARG A 290 4.47 -20.68 25.51
C ARG A 290 5.35 -19.50 25.89
N LEU A 291 4.70 -18.44 26.33
CA LEU A 291 5.32 -17.22 26.84
C LEU A 291 5.23 -17.18 28.37
N ARG A 292 6.22 -16.57 29.01
CA ARG A 292 6.22 -16.32 30.46
C ARG A 292 6.49 -14.85 30.74
N ASN A 293 5.65 -14.24 31.59
CA ASN A 293 5.94 -12.96 32.22
C ASN A 293 6.85 -13.20 33.43
N THR A 294 8.06 -12.61 33.40
CA THR A 294 9.07 -12.74 34.46
C THR A 294 9.01 -11.60 35.49
N THR A 295 8.11 -10.63 35.29
CA THR A 295 7.94 -9.49 36.17
C THR A 295 6.92 -9.75 37.27
N ASN A 296 6.82 -8.81 38.20
CA ASN A 296 5.84 -8.80 39.27
C ASN A 296 4.59 -7.93 38.97
N ALA A 297 4.39 -7.55 37.71
CA ALA A 297 3.25 -6.77 37.24
C ALA A 297 2.61 -7.42 36.01
N LEU A 298 1.36 -7.10 35.72
CA LEU A 298 0.71 -7.44 34.45
C LEU A 298 1.52 -6.85 33.29
N ILE A 299 1.80 -7.65 32.27
CA ILE A 299 2.34 -7.17 31.00
C ILE A 299 1.24 -7.24 29.94
N ASP A 300 1.06 -6.13 29.24
CA ASP A 300 0.26 -6.06 28.02
C ASP A 300 1.19 -6.24 26.80
N LEU A 301 0.90 -7.27 26.01
CA LEU A 301 1.63 -7.65 24.82
C LEU A 301 0.82 -7.34 23.55
N SER A 302 -0.25 -6.55 23.66
CA SER A 302 -0.98 -6.01 22.52
C SER A 302 -0.02 -5.40 21.51
N GLY A 303 -0.11 -5.83 20.25
CA GLY A 303 0.73 -5.27 19.20
C GLY A 303 2.10 -5.88 19.02
N TRP A 304 2.55 -6.75 19.92
CA TRP A 304 3.82 -7.47 19.79
C TRP A 304 3.72 -8.55 18.70
N TYR A 305 4.84 -9.11 18.28
CA TYR A 305 4.87 -10.07 17.17
C TYR A 305 5.48 -11.41 17.55
N LEU A 306 4.90 -12.47 16.99
CA LEU A 306 5.48 -13.81 16.94
C LEU A 306 5.87 -14.15 15.50
N SER A 307 6.95 -14.91 15.36
CA SER A 307 7.41 -15.45 14.08
C SER A 307 8.09 -16.80 14.25
N ASP A 308 8.01 -17.62 13.22
CA ASP A 308 8.75 -18.89 13.05
C ASP A 308 10.09 -18.69 12.30
N ASP A 309 10.47 -17.43 12.03
CA ASP A 309 11.60 -17.07 11.16
C ASP A 309 12.31 -15.81 11.68
N LYS A 310 13.59 -15.95 12.08
CA LYS A 310 14.43 -14.84 12.57
C LYS A 310 14.63 -13.71 11.58
N THR A 311 14.45 -13.96 10.29
CA THR A 311 14.58 -12.93 9.25
C THR A 311 13.29 -12.15 9.02
N ARG A 312 12.17 -12.60 9.61
CA ARG A 312 10.85 -11.95 9.54
C ARG A 312 10.29 -11.73 10.95
N PRO A 313 10.86 -10.81 11.74
CA PRO A 313 10.52 -10.64 13.16
C PRO A 313 9.10 -10.08 13.40
N ILE A 314 8.44 -9.54 12.38
CA ILE A 314 7.08 -8.96 12.47
C ILE A 314 6.07 -9.75 11.63
N LYS A 315 5.97 -11.07 11.90
CA LYS A 315 5.14 -11.99 11.11
C LYS A 315 3.67 -12.03 11.55
N TRP A 316 3.40 -12.27 12.82
CA TRP A 316 2.03 -12.34 13.33
C TRP A 316 1.89 -11.50 14.58
N ARG A 317 1.04 -10.46 14.55
CA ARG A 317 0.86 -9.56 15.68
C ARG A 317 -0.18 -10.11 16.65
N LEU A 318 0.23 -10.14 17.91
CA LEU A 318 -0.60 -10.49 19.05
C LEU A 318 -1.81 -9.55 19.14
N PRO A 319 -3.00 -10.09 19.45
CA PRO A 319 -4.23 -9.33 19.48
C PRO A 319 -4.24 -8.29 20.60
N ASP A 320 -5.02 -7.23 20.40
CA ASP A 320 -5.23 -6.23 21.44
C ASP A 320 -5.94 -6.87 22.65
N GLY A 321 -5.48 -6.53 23.85
CA GLY A 321 -5.92 -7.13 25.11
C GLY A 321 -5.17 -8.41 25.50
N PHE A 322 -4.20 -8.87 24.70
CA PHE A 322 -3.38 -10.03 25.08
C PHE A 322 -2.44 -9.67 26.24
N THR A 323 -2.78 -10.16 27.43
CA THR A 323 -2.09 -9.81 28.68
C THR A 323 -1.62 -11.06 29.41
N ILE A 324 -0.52 -10.94 30.14
CA ILE A 324 0.01 -12.00 31.00
C ILE A 324 0.18 -11.44 32.41
N GLU A 325 -0.52 -12.04 33.38
CA GLU A 325 -0.41 -11.69 34.79
C GLU A 325 1.01 -11.85 35.34
N ALA A 326 1.30 -11.19 36.47
CA ALA A 326 2.60 -11.25 37.14
C ALA A 326 3.06 -12.70 37.37
N GLY A 327 4.24 -13.06 36.85
CA GLY A 327 4.78 -14.43 36.93
C GLY A 327 4.01 -15.49 36.12
N GLY A 328 2.98 -15.09 35.38
CA GLY A 328 2.09 -15.97 34.64
C GLY A 328 2.70 -16.50 33.33
N THR A 329 2.00 -17.44 32.72
CA THR A 329 2.32 -17.96 31.37
C THR A 329 1.09 -17.90 30.48
N ALA A 330 1.32 -17.82 29.17
CA ALA A 330 0.26 -17.86 28.17
C ALA A 330 0.69 -18.76 27.01
N VAL A 331 -0.28 -19.47 26.44
CA VAL A 331 -0.10 -20.29 25.24
C VAL A 331 -0.59 -19.49 24.04
N VAL A 332 0.21 -19.50 22.97
CA VAL A 332 -0.20 -19.04 21.65
C VAL A 332 -0.15 -20.22 20.69
N TYR A 333 -1.28 -20.54 20.08
CA TYR A 333 -1.38 -21.67 19.17
C TYR A 333 -0.75 -21.30 17.83
N ALA A 334 0.23 -22.07 17.39
CA ALA A 334 0.81 -21.97 16.07
C ALA A 334 0.05 -22.91 15.12
N SER A 335 -1.18 -22.57 14.77
CA SER A 335 -2.07 -23.48 14.03
C SER A 335 -2.32 -23.11 12.57
N GLY A 336 -1.87 -21.94 12.12
CA GLY A 336 -2.18 -21.40 10.80
C GLY A 336 -3.64 -20.94 10.62
N LEU A 337 -4.42 -20.79 11.71
CA LEU A 337 -5.82 -20.37 11.62
C LEU A 337 -6.00 -18.84 11.57
N ASP A 338 -4.95 -18.08 11.84
CA ASP A 338 -4.94 -16.60 11.81
C ASP A 338 -6.08 -15.97 12.63
N ARG A 339 -6.17 -16.35 13.92
CA ARG A 339 -7.21 -15.88 14.84
C ARG A 339 -6.64 -14.93 15.88
N ALA A 340 -6.99 -13.65 15.75
CA ALA A 340 -6.63 -12.58 16.68
C ALA A 340 -7.61 -12.47 17.87
N ASP A 341 -7.80 -13.58 18.60
CA ASP A 341 -8.57 -13.60 19.87
C ASP A 341 -7.57 -13.57 21.05
N PRO A 342 -7.62 -12.57 21.96
CA PRO A 342 -6.69 -12.49 23.09
C PRO A 342 -6.82 -13.64 24.09
N ASP A 343 -7.98 -14.30 24.19
CA ASP A 343 -8.15 -15.43 25.11
C ASP A 343 -7.62 -16.74 24.50
N HIS A 344 -7.71 -16.89 23.17
CA HIS A 344 -7.30 -18.09 22.44
C HIS A 344 -6.64 -17.73 21.10
N PRO A 345 -5.42 -17.18 21.12
CA PRO A 345 -4.76 -16.68 19.93
C PRO A 345 -4.24 -17.81 19.04
N HIS A 346 -4.48 -17.73 17.73
CA HIS A 346 -3.89 -18.63 16.73
C HIS A 346 -3.10 -17.84 15.69
N THR A 347 -1.83 -18.18 15.52
CA THR A 347 -1.00 -17.56 14.50
C THR A 347 -1.44 -17.97 13.09
N ASN A 348 -0.97 -17.21 12.10
CA ASN A 348 -1.12 -17.52 10.68
C ASN A 348 -0.07 -18.53 10.17
N PHE A 349 0.68 -19.16 11.07
CA PHE A 349 1.69 -20.18 10.75
C PHE A 349 1.58 -21.40 11.66
N GLY A 350 2.19 -22.51 11.25
CA GLY A 350 2.41 -23.68 12.09
C GLY A 350 3.88 -23.89 12.34
N LEU A 351 4.23 -24.81 13.25
CA LEU A 351 5.63 -25.08 13.55
C LEU A 351 6.15 -26.33 12.83
N SER A 352 7.36 -26.27 12.29
CA SER A 352 7.99 -27.41 11.61
C SER A 352 8.58 -28.43 12.58
N THR A 353 8.30 -29.72 12.37
CA THR A 353 8.97 -30.79 13.12
C THR A 353 10.45 -30.96 12.78
N GLU A 354 10.92 -30.43 11.64
CA GLU A 354 12.29 -30.59 11.15
C GLU A 354 13.27 -29.54 11.71
N GLY A 355 12.76 -28.55 12.44
CA GLY A 355 13.53 -27.47 13.04
C GLY A 355 13.31 -26.13 12.32
N GLU A 356 13.27 -25.07 13.12
CA GLU A 356 13.04 -23.68 12.72
C GLU A 356 13.29 -22.75 13.92
N ASP A 357 12.84 -21.50 13.83
CA ASP A 357 12.93 -20.52 14.89
C ASP A 357 11.59 -20.30 15.58
N ALA A 358 11.61 -19.80 16.82
CA ALA A 358 10.52 -19.07 17.42
C ALA A 358 11.05 -17.72 17.89
N VAL A 359 10.40 -16.64 17.50
CA VAL A 359 10.86 -15.27 17.69
C VAL A 359 9.74 -14.45 18.31
N LEU A 360 10.07 -13.74 19.38
CA LEU A 360 9.23 -12.74 20.00
C LEU A 360 9.85 -11.36 19.76
N SER A 361 9.06 -10.45 19.20
CA SER A 361 9.44 -9.05 18.98
C SER A 361 8.44 -8.13 19.64
N ASP A 362 8.88 -6.97 20.12
CA ASP A 362 7.95 -5.97 20.66
C ASP A 362 7.14 -5.27 19.56
N ALA A 363 6.24 -4.38 19.95
CA ALA A 363 5.36 -3.65 19.02
C ALA A 363 6.09 -2.81 17.97
N THR A 364 7.39 -2.54 18.15
CA THR A 364 8.23 -1.81 17.18
C THR A 364 9.02 -2.76 16.27
N GLY A 365 8.83 -4.07 16.43
CA GLY A 365 9.59 -5.10 15.71
C GLY A 365 10.98 -5.36 16.29
N ARG A 366 11.29 -4.82 17.48
CA ARG A 366 12.59 -5.04 18.13
C ARG A 366 12.60 -6.42 18.76
N LEU A 367 13.64 -7.20 18.46
CA LEU A 367 13.81 -8.55 18.98
C LEU A 367 13.80 -8.54 20.52
N VAL A 368 12.94 -9.36 21.13
CA VAL A 368 12.85 -9.53 22.58
C VAL A 368 13.48 -10.85 23.00
N ASP A 369 13.01 -11.95 22.43
CA ASP A 369 13.53 -13.29 22.70
C ASP A 369 13.47 -14.14 21.43
N SER A 370 14.37 -15.11 21.33
CA SER A 370 14.29 -16.11 20.27
C SER A 370 14.96 -17.40 20.65
N VAL A 371 14.47 -18.47 20.05
CA VAL A 371 15.05 -19.81 20.18
C VAL A 371 15.04 -20.48 18.82
N SER A 372 16.09 -21.23 18.49
CA SER A 372 16.08 -22.16 17.37
C SER A 372 16.04 -23.57 17.92
N TYR A 373 15.32 -24.46 17.24
CA TYR A 373 15.27 -25.86 17.61
C TYR A 373 15.49 -26.75 16.38
N ASP A 374 15.99 -27.96 16.62
CA ASP A 374 16.23 -28.95 15.57
C ASP A 374 15.00 -29.87 15.40
N LEU A 375 15.18 -31.19 15.33
CA LEU A 375 14.08 -32.13 15.21
C LEU A 375 13.25 -32.20 16.50
N LEU A 376 11.96 -31.87 16.43
CA LEU A 376 10.95 -32.19 17.45
C LEU A 376 10.02 -33.28 16.96
N LYS A 377 10.03 -34.42 17.66
CA LYS A 377 9.08 -35.49 17.36
C LYS A 377 7.72 -35.15 17.93
N ARG A 378 6.70 -35.85 17.43
CA ARG A 378 5.34 -35.82 17.94
C ARG A 378 5.32 -35.86 19.47
N ASP A 379 4.55 -34.96 20.05
CA ASP A 379 4.29 -34.85 21.49
C ASP A 379 5.54 -34.57 22.35
N GLN A 380 6.63 -34.07 21.74
CA GLN A 380 7.80 -33.57 22.47
C GLN A 380 7.75 -32.05 22.62
N ILE A 381 8.22 -31.58 23.76
CA ILE A 381 8.46 -30.15 24.00
C ILE A 381 9.93 -29.83 23.84
N TYR A 382 10.20 -28.62 23.35
CA TYR A 382 11.47 -27.95 23.55
C TYR A 382 11.29 -26.92 24.66
N ARG A 383 12.00 -27.08 25.78
CA ARG A 383 11.77 -26.30 27.00
C ARG A 383 13.05 -25.61 27.46
N LYS A 384 12.87 -24.38 27.96
CA LYS A 384 13.87 -23.61 28.69
C LYS A 384 13.98 -24.10 30.13
N ASN A 385 15.15 -24.59 30.50
CA ASN A 385 15.48 -25.07 31.84
C ASN A 385 15.74 -23.89 32.81
N GLU A 386 15.77 -24.17 34.11
CA GLU A 386 16.04 -23.15 35.15
C GLU A 386 17.42 -22.48 34.99
N ASP A 387 18.40 -23.18 34.42
CA ASP A 387 19.73 -22.65 34.11
C ASP A 387 19.79 -21.86 32.80
N GLY A 388 18.65 -21.71 32.10
CA GLY A 388 18.53 -21.02 30.82
C GLY A 388 18.90 -21.87 29.60
N SER A 389 19.38 -23.11 29.79
CA SER A 389 19.63 -24.03 28.68
C SER A 389 18.33 -24.54 28.07
N TRP A 390 18.36 -24.95 26.81
CA TRP A 390 17.21 -25.56 26.14
C TRP A 390 17.40 -27.05 25.96
N SER A 391 16.33 -27.82 26.15
CA SER A 391 16.37 -29.27 25.96
C SER A 391 15.03 -29.83 25.49
N VAL A 392 15.10 -30.96 24.78
CA VAL A 392 13.91 -31.73 24.42
C VAL A 392 13.46 -32.55 25.62
N ALA A 393 12.18 -32.46 25.97
CA ALA A 393 11.58 -33.20 27.07
C ALA A 393 10.21 -33.79 26.68
N ALA A 394 9.72 -34.71 27.51
CA ALA A 394 8.31 -35.08 27.49
C ALA A 394 7.50 -34.05 28.31
N PRO A 395 6.27 -33.71 27.91
CA PRO A 395 5.39 -32.86 28.71
C PRO A 395 5.15 -33.46 30.10
N GLU A 396 5.04 -32.62 31.11
CA GLU A 396 4.62 -33.05 32.44
C GLU A 396 3.12 -33.37 32.42
N ALA A 397 2.74 -34.48 33.06
CA ALA A 397 1.38 -35.03 33.04
C ALA A 397 0.43 -34.35 34.05
#